data_AF-A0A2D8UFA4-F1
#
_entry.id   AF-A0A2D8UFA4-F1
#
_cell.length_a   1.000
_cell.length_b   1.000
_cell.length_c   1.000
_cell.angle_alpha   90.00
_cell.angle_beta   90.00
_cell.angle_gamma   90.00
#
_symmetry.space_group_name_H-M   'P 1'
#
loop_
_entity.id
_entity.type
_entity.pdbx_description
1 polymer ?
#
loop_
_entity_poly.entity_id
_entity_poly.type
_entity_poly.pdbx_seq_one_letter_code
_entity_poly.pdbx_strand_id
1 'polypeptide(L)'
;MSLSLDSANKYVDLFNQIENKFVQSGEDLTYRRNALQKLSKIGFPSSRDEEWRDTKLSSFLSKNFVSSLASCISEKDLGGLVEMGLESSRIVFVDGHLQENLTSIDALSHGLSIKSKMPISSTVFRNSNDLSTDNDDAFKLLNSAFAIDTTYIEIASEKRIEKPIELVFVAFVDQVSSHPRINISLGRNSCATVV
;
A
#
# COMPACT_ATOMS: atom_id res chain seq x y z
N MET A 1 -3.06 6.70 29.61
CA MET A 1 -3.19 5.79 28.45
C MET A 1 -1.77 5.54 27.93
N SER A 2 -1.44 4.36 27.40
CA SER A 2 -0.05 4.07 26.97
C SER A 2 0.23 4.77 25.64
N LEU A 3 1.48 5.20 25.38
CA LEU A 3 1.90 5.83 24.11
C LEU A 3 1.44 5.04 22.87
N SER A 4 1.44 3.71 22.99
CA SER A 4 0.95 2.78 21.97
C SER A 4 -0.53 2.99 21.62
N LEU A 5 -1.42 3.00 22.62
CA LEU A 5 -2.87 3.21 22.43
C LEU A 5 -3.19 4.64 22.00
N ASP A 6 -2.49 5.63 22.57
CA ASP A 6 -2.66 7.03 22.19
C ASP A 6 -2.30 7.23 20.71
N SER A 7 -1.22 6.59 20.25
CA SER A 7 -0.81 6.68 18.84
C SER A 7 -1.80 5.97 17.91
N ALA A 8 -2.35 4.83 18.31
CA ALA A 8 -3.41 4.15 17.54
C ALA A 8 -4.67 5.02 17.41
N ASN A 9 -5.06 5.73 18.47
CA ASN A 9 -6.21 6.64 18.45
C ASN A 9 -6.00 7.84 17.52
N LYS A 10 -4.77 8.37 17.40
CA LYS A 10 -4.47 9.41 16.39
C LYS A 10 -4.80 8.95 14.97
N TYR A 11 -4.55 7.68 14.65
CA TYR A 11 -4.91 7.13 13.34
C TYR A 11 -6.42 6.92 13.18
N VAL A 12 -7.18 6.69 14.25
CA VAL A 12 -8.65 6.73 14.18
C VAL A 12 -9.13 8.14 13.80
N ASP A 13 -8.58 9.17 14.44
CA ASP A 13 -8.92 10.57 14.13
C ASP A 13 -8.54 10.94 12.69
N LEU A 14 -7.34 10.52 12.26
CA LEU A 14 -6.88 10.75 10.89
C LEU A 14 -7.79 10.06 9.86
N PHE A 15 -8.23 8.82 10.15
CA PHE A 15 -9.14 8.10 9.25
C PHE A 15 -10.47 8.82 9.08
N ASN A 16 -11.04 9.32 10.18
CA ASN A 16 -12.32 10.05 10.14
C ASN A 16 -12.24 11.28 9.22
N GLN A 17 -11.07 11.93 9.09
CA GLN A 17 -10.87 13.07 8.19
C GLN A 17 -10.85 12.68 6.71
N ILE A 18 -10.48 11.45 6.39
CA ILE A 18 -10.32 10.97 5.01
C ILE A 18 -11.37 9.93 4.62
N GLU A 19 -12.25 9.55 5.53
CA GLU A 19 -13.25 8.50 5.30
C GLU A 19 -14.08 8.73 4.03
N ASN A 20 -14.48 9.98 3.80
CA ASN A 20 -15.26 10.39 2.63
C ASN A 20 -14.50 10.25 1.30
N LYS A 21 -13.17 10.07 1.33
CA LYS A 21 -12.35 9.83 0.13
C LYS A 21 -12.41 8.37 -0.32
N PHE A 22 -12.85 7.45 0.54
CA PHE A 22 -12.81 6.00 0.30
C PHE A 22 -14.06 5.41 -0.37
N VAL A 23 -14.98 6.18 -0.95
CA VAL A 23 -16.30 5.62 -1.31
C VAL A 23 -16.24 4.66 -2.51
N GLN A 24 -16.09 3.38 -2.18
CA GLN A 24 -16.30 2.21 -3.03
C GLN A 24 -17.06 1.14 -2.23
N SER A 25 -18.37 1.01 -2.40
CA SER A 25 -19.26 0.06 -1.68
C SER A 25 -19.28 0.16 -0.13
N GLY A 26 -20.42 -0.14 0.50
CA GLY A 26 -20.52 -0.11 1.97
C GLY A 26 -19.67 -1.18 2.68
N GLU A 27 -19.32 -2.26 1.97
CA GLU A 27 -18.48 -3.32 2.51
C GLU A 27 -17.02 -2.89 2.70
N ASP A 28 -16.51 -2.02 1.83
CA ASP A 28 -15.12 -1.54 1.89
C ASP A 28 -14.87 -0.68 3.12
N LEU A 29 -15.76 0.28 3.35
CA LEU A 29 -15.73 1.11 4.56
C LEU A 29 -15.85 0.26 5.83
N THR A 30 -16.72 -0.75 5.81
CA THR A 30 -16.86 -1.67 6.95
C THR A 30 -15.58 -2.43 7.23
N TYR A 31 -14.91 -2.94 6.19
CA TYR A 31 -13.63 -3.63 6.32
C TYR A 31 -12.55 -2.73 6.95
N ARG A 32 -12.41 -1.49 6.46
CA ARG A 32 -11.42 -0.52 6.96
C ARG A 32 -11.69 -0.12 8.41
N ARG A 33 -12.96 0.15 8.76
CA ARG A 33 -13.38 0.46 10.14
C ARG A 33 -13.07 -0.70 11.09
N ASN A 34 -13.31 -1.94 10.67
CA ASN A 34 -12.98 -3.12 11.47
C ASN A 34 -11.46 -3.22 11.71
N ALA A 35 -10.64 -2.94 10.70
CA ALA A 35 -9.18 -2.92 10.86
C ALA A 35 -8.74 -1.86 11.87
N LEU A 36 -9.28 -0.64 11.81
CA LEU A 36 -8.99 0.42 12.79
C LEU A 36 -9.48 0.11 14.18
N GLN A 37 -10.66 -0.49 14.31
CA GLN A 37 -11.20 -0.86 15.62
C GLN A 37 -10.33 -1.93 16.28
N LYS A 38 -9.75 -2.84 15.51
CA LYS A 38 -8.77 -3.79 16.03
C LYS A 38 -7.48 -3.07 16.44
N LEU A 39 -6.95 -2.21 15.57
CA LEU A 39 -5.74 -1.42 15.87
C LEU A 39 -5.88 -0.60 17.15
N SER A 40 -7.02 0.06 17.37
CA SER A 40 -7.26 0.85 18.59
C SER A 40 -7.42 0.01 19.86
N LYS A 41 -7.75 -1.29 19.72
CA LYS A 41 -7.79 -2.23 20.85
C LYS A 41 -6.41 -2.79 21.18
N ILE A 42 -5.62 -3.17 20.18
CA ILE A 42 -4.31 -3.81 20.38
C ILE A 42 -3.19 -2.79 20.59
N GLY A 43 -3.31 -1.59 20.01
CA GLY A 43 -2.25 -0.58 19.96
C GLY A 43 -1.10 -0.94 19.02
N PHE A 44 -0.06 -0.11 19.01
CA PHE A 44 1.21 -0.44 18.36
C PHE A 44 2.13 -1.27 19.27
N PRO A 45 3.00 -2.11 18.69
CA PRO A 45 3.98 -2.85 19.47
C PRO A 45 4.98 -1.91 20.13
N SER A 46 5.69 -2.45 21.10
CA SER A 46 6.68 -1.78 21.93
C SER A 46 7.94 -2.63 22.02
N SER A 47 9.02 -2.07 22.56
CA SER A 47 10.25 -2.84 22.80
C SER A 47 10.10 -3.96 23.86
N ARG A 48 8.91 -4.10 24.47
CA ARG A 48 8.57 -5.23 25.36
C ARG A 48 8.11 -6.46 24.57
N ASP A 49 7.60 -6.25 23.36
CA ASP A 49 7.18 -7.30 22.45
C ASP A 49 8.44 -7.89 21.79
N GLU A 50 8.58 -9.21 21.82
CA GLU A 50 9.83 -9.88 21.43
C GLU A 50 10.26 -9.56 19.99
N GLU A 51 9.30 -9.53 19.07
CA GLU A 51 9.51 -9.19 17.65
C GLU A 51 9.97 -7.73 17.44
N TRP A 52 9.77 -6.87 18.44
CA TRP A 52 10.06 -5.43 18.38
C TRP A 52 11.13 -4.98 19.38
N ARG A 53 11.80 -5.92 20.06
CA ARG A 53 12.79 -5.64 21.11
C ARG A 53 13.89 -4.67 20.63
N ASP A 54 14.37 -4.89 19.40
CA ASP A 54 15.46 -4.12 18.81
C ASP A 54 14.99 -2.96 17.91
N THR A 55 13.67 -2.81 17.74
CA THR A 55 13.06 -1.80 16.86
C THR A 55 12.35 -0.73 17.68
N LYS A 56 13.00 0.42 17.89
CA LYS A 56 12.44 1.53 18.68
C LYS A 56 11.40 2.34 17.88
N LEU A 57 10.12 2.09 18.16
CA LEU A 57 9.00 2.78 17.50
C LEU A 57 8.62 4.14 18.10
N SER A 58 9.12 4.50 19.29
CA SER A 58 8.66 5.70 20.00
C SER A 58 8.88 7.00 19.21
N SER A 59 9.99 7.14 18.49
CA SER A 59 10.26 8.31 17.65
C SER A 59 9.30 8.38 16.46
N PHE A 60 9.01 7.26 15.80
CA PHE A 60 8.05 7.16 14.71
C PHE A 60 6.63 7.52 15.18
N LEU A 61 6.17 6.90 16.26
CA LEU A 61 4.81 7.11 16.80
C LEU A 61 4.59 8.51 17.39
N SER A 62 5.67 9.20 17.78
CA SER A 62 5.60 10.59 18.24
C SER A 62 5.36 11.61 17.11
N LYS A 63 5.66 11.25 15.86
CA LYS A 63 5.43 12.12 14.70
C LYS A 63 3.94 12.27 14.42
N ASN A 64 3.56 13.39 13.83
CA ASN A 64 2.20 13.65 13.37
C ASN A 64 2.17 13.52 11.85
N PHE A 65 1.74 12.37 11.37
CA PHE A 65 1.56 12.16 9.94
C PHE A 65 0.20 12.69 9.49
N VAL A 66 0.15 13.22 8.27
CA VAL A 66 -1.10 13.49 7.56
C VAL A 66 -1.38 12.38 6.55
N SER A 67 -2.63 12.19 6.19
CA SER A 67 -2.99 11.22 5.16
C SER A 67 -2.43 11.66 3.81
N SER A 68 -2.00 10.69 3.02
CA SER A 68 -1.62 10.94 1.65
C SER A 68 -2.76 11.55 0.82
N LEU A 69 -2.35 12.41 -0.10
CA LEU A 69 -3.13 12.97 -1.19
C LEU A 69 -2.40 12.65 -2.49
N ALA A 70 -3.14 12.54 -3.58
CA ALA A 70 -2.53 12.40 -4.89
C ALA A 70 -1.66 13.63 -5.18
N SER A 71 -0.34 13.41 -5.20
CA SER A 71 0.67 14.40 -5.59
C SER A 71 0.91 14.31 -7.10
N CYS A 72 1.09 15.45 -7.77
CA CYS A 72 1.56 15.48 -9.15
C CYS A 72 3.06 15.77 -9.14
N ILE A 73 3.88 14.81 -9.57
CA ILE A 73 5.32 15.02 -9.77
C ILE A 73 5.67 14.88 -11.26
N SER A 74 6.74 15.54 -11.69
CA SER A 74 7.22 15.44 -13.07
C SER A 74 8.19 14.27 -13.25
N GLU A 75 8.40 13.83 -14.50
CA GLU A 75 9.45 12.86 -14.84
C GLU A 75 10.84 13.34 -14.40
N LYS A 76 11.08 14.66 -14.42
CA LYS A 76 12.33 15.26 -13.96
C LYS A 76 12.53 15.06 -12.46
N ASP A 77 11.47 15.22 -11.67
CA ASP A 77 11.53 14.99 -10.22
C ASP A 77 11.81 13.51 -9.94
N LEU A 78 11.13 12.62 -10.67
CA LEU A 78 11.35 11.18 -10.56
C LEU A 78 12.79 10.77 -10.92
N GLY A 79 13.33 11.31 -12.02
CA GLY A 79 14.70 11.01 -12.45
C GLY A 79 15.78 11.54 -11.50
N GLY A 80 15.46 12.48 -10.62
CA GLY A 80 16.34 12.91 -9.53
C GLY A 80 16.27 12.02 -8.29
N LEU A 81 15.24 11.19 -8.17
CA LEU A 81 14.95 10.35 -7.00
C LEU A 81 15.23 8.86 -7.24
N VAL A 82 15.17 8.42 -8.50
CA VAL A 82 15.23 7.01 -8.88
C VAL A 82 16.35 6.81 -9.89
N GLU A 83 17.17 5.79 -9.66
CA GLU A 83 18.24 5.43 -10.58
C GLU A 83 17.65 4.83 -11.87
N MET A 84 17.81 5.55 -12.97
CA MET A 84 17.30 5.16 -14.29
C MET A 84 18.28 4.19 -14.98
N GLY A 85 18.44 2.99 -14.43
CA GLY A 85 19.41 2.00 -14.94
C GLY A 85 18.83 0.67 -15.41
N LEU A 86 17.64 0.31 -14.93
CA LEU A 86 16.99 -0.96 -15.26
C LEU A 86 16.10 -0.81 -16.50
N GLU A 87 16.32 -1.65 -17.51
CA GLU A 87 15.36 -1.82 -18.61
C GLU A 87 14.17 -2.64 -18.11
N SER A 88 13.10 -1.97 -17.67
CA SER A 88 11.95 -2.57 -17.00
C SER A 88 10.61 -2.09 -17.56
N SER A 89 9.54 -2.81 -17.22
CA SER A 89 8.17 -2.28 -17.21
C SER A 89 7.92 -1.62 -15.85
N ARG A 90 8.00 -0.30 -15.79
CA ARG A 90 7.98 0.47 -14.55
C ARG A 90 6.57 0.93 -14.19
N ILE A 91 6.19 0.68 -12.95
CA ILE A 91 4.94 1.14 -12.33
C ILE A 91 5.31 2.02 -11.15
N VAL A 92 4.87 3.28 -11.18
CA VAL A 92 5.30 4.30 -10.22
C VAL A 92 4.17 4.64 -9.25
N PHE A 93 4.48 4.59 -7.97
CA PHE A 93 3.64 5.03 -6.87
C PHE A 93 4.28 6.22 -6.17
N VAL A 94 3.53 7.31 -6.02
CA VAL A 94 3.99 8.50 -5.29
C VAL A 94 3.05 8.72 -4.12
N ASP A 95 3.63 8.76 -2.92
CA ASP A 95 2.90 8.85 -1.66
C ASP A 95 1.78 7.79 -1.56
N GLY A 96 1.99 6.62 -2.16
CA GLY A 96 1.02 5.51 -2.15
C GLY A 96 -0.08 5.59 -3.22
N HIS A 97 -0.02 6.54 -4.15
CA HIS A 97 -0.94 6.67 -5.29
C HIS A 97 -0.28 6.25 -6.61
N LEU A 98 -1.00 5.52 -7.46
CA LEU A 98 -0.49 5.16 -8.79
C LEU A 98 -0.37 6.41 -9.68
N GLN A 99 0.81 6.61 -10.27
CA GLN A 99 1.08 7.69 -11.22
C GLN A 99 1.07 7.14 -12.64
N GLU A 100 -0.09 7.17 -13.29
CA GLU A 100 -0.27 6.64 -14.65
C GLU A 100 0.64 7.35 -15.67
N ASN A 101 0.87 8.66 -15.51
CA ASN A 101 1.73 9.47 -16.39
C ASN A 101 3.23 9.19 -16.24
N LEU A 102 3.65 8.55 -15.14
CA LEU A 102 5.06 8.19 -14.88
C LEU A 102 5.30 6.69 -15.00
N THR A 103 4.22 5.92 -15.10
CA THR A 103 4.23 4.48 -15.29
C THR A 103 4.53 4.22 -16.77
N SER A 104 5.72 3.68 -17.03
CA SER A 104 6.18 3.32 -18.36
C SER A 104 6.20 1.82 -18.48
N ILE A 105 5.16 1.30 -19.13
CA ILE A 105 5.03 -0.12 -19.40
C ILE A 105 5.03 -0.23 -20.91
N ASP A 106 6.04 -0.90 -21.46
CA ASP A 106 6.09 -1.21 -22.90
C ASP A 106 4.78 -1.93 -23.28
N ALA A 107 3.84 -1.16 -23.86
CA ALA A 107 2.40 -1.38 -23.96
C ALA A 107 1.93 -2.78 -23.51
N LEU A 108 1.97 -3.00 -22.19
CA LEU A 108 1.53 -4.20 -21.45
C LEU A 108 1.92 -5.56 -22.10
N SER A 109 3.22 -5.82 -22.28
CA SER A 109 3.84 -7.16 -22.39
C SER A 109 2.81 -8.31 -22.51
N HIS A 110 2.35 -8.60 -23.74
CA HIS A 110 1.12 -9.33 -24.09
C HIS A 110 0.60 -10.26 -22.99
N GLY A 111 -0.18 -9.73 -22.04
CA GLY A 111 -0.58 -10.51 -20.86
C GLY A 111 -0.57 -9.76 -19.54
N LEU A 112 0.15 -8.64 -19.44
CA LEU A 112 0.11 -7.79 -18.24
C LEU A 112 -1.14 -6.89 -18.26
N SER A 113 -1.84 -6.74 -17.14
CA SER A 113 -2.87 -5.71 -16.99
C SER A 113 -2.83 -5.11 -15.60
N ILE A 114 -3.21 -3.83 -15.49
CA ILE A 114 -3.22 -3.10 -14.22
C ILE A 114 -4.60 -2.51 -14.01
N LYS A 115 -5.14 -2.70 -12.81
CA LYS A 115 -6.37 -2.07 -12.35
C LYS A 115 -6.07 -1.35 -11.05
N SER A 116 -6.27 -0.03 -11.02
CA SER A 116 -6.12 0.80 -9.82
C SER A 116 -7.45 1.01 -9.12
N LYS A 117 -7.41 1.53 -7.89
CA LYS A 117 -8.57 1.86 -7.07
C LYS A 117 -9.59 0.72 -7.04
N MET A 118 -9.16 -0.51 -6.78
CA MET A 118 -10.10 -1.61 -6.52
C MET A 118 -10.54 -1.60 -5.04
N PRO A 119 -11.74 -2.08 -4.70
CA PRO A 119 -12.14 -2.19 -3.30
C PRO A 119 -11.20 -3.18 -2.59
N ILE A 120 -10.62 -2.79 -1.45
CA ILE A 120 -9.80 -3.71 -0.63
C ILE A 120 -10.64 -4.86 -0.08
N SER A 121 -11.95 -4.63 0.05
CA SER A 121 -12.95 -5.64 0.36
C SER A 121 -13.20 -6.64 -0.77
N SER A 122 -12.70 -6.43 -1.99
CA SER A 122 -12.92 -7.37 -3.10
C SER A 122 -12.25 -8.73 -2.84
N THR A 123 -12.80 -9.78 -3.44
CA THR A 123 -12.31 -11.16 -3.29
C THR A 123 -10.85 -11.32 -3.70
N VAL A 124 -10.38 -10.52 -4.65
CA VAL A 124 -8.98 -10.50 -5.12
C VAL A 124 -8.02 -10.20 -3.97
N PHE A 125 -8.32 -9.20 -3.14
CA PHE A 125 -7.49 -8.89 -1.98
C PHE A 125 -7.79 -9.82 -0.81
N ARG A 126 -9.06 -10.19 -0.56
CA ARG A 126 -9.43 -11.09 0.55
C ARG A 126 -8.83 -12.50 0.44
N ASN A 127 -8.70 -13.01 -0.79
CA ASN A 127 -8.17 -14.35 -1.06
C ASN A 127 -6.64 -14.36 -1.12
N SER A 128 -5.98 -13.20 -1.07
CA SER A 128 -4.54 -13.18 -0.81
C SER A 128 -4.29 -13.69 0.61
N ASN A 129 -3.39 -14.67 0.76
CA ASN A 129 -3.09 -15.34 2.04
C ASN A 129 -2.76 -14.35 3.20
N ASP A 130 -2.39 -13.11 2.87
CA ASP A 130 -2.04 -12.05 3.82
C ASP A 130 -3.26 -11.40 4.51
N LEU A 131 -4.46 -11.41 3.91
CA LEU A 131 -5.67 -10.86 4.57
C LEU A 131 -6.38 -11.86 5.49
N SER A 132 -6.05 -13.15 5.38
CA SER A 132 -6.72 -14.21 6.14
C SER A 132 -5.95 -14.67 7.37
N THR A 133 -4.66 -14.36 7.53
CA THR A 133 -3.81 -15.05 8.54
C THR A 133 -3.15 -14.24 9.65
N ASP A 134 -3.11 -12.89 9.66
CA ASP A 134 -2.55 -12.14 10.81
C ASP A 134 -3.44 -10.98 11.23
N ASN A 135 -4.49 -11.29 11.98
CA ASN A 135 -5.53 -10.33 12.36
C ASN A 135 -5.11 -9.32 13.44
N ASP A 136 -3.93 -9.46 14.05
CA ASP A 136 -3.48 -8.68 15.21
C ASP A 136 -2.10 -8.00 15.02
N ASP A 137 -1.60 -7.89 13.79
CA ASP A 137 -0.43 -7.04 13.51
C ASP A 137 -0.88 -5.57 13.31
N ALA A 138 -0.37 -4.69 14.17
CA ALA A 138 -0.75 -3.27 14.17
C ALA A 138 -0.50 -2.57 12.82
N PHE A 139 0.62 -2.86 12.14
CA PHE A 139 0.97 -2.22 10.88
C PHE A 139 0.18 -2.82 9.71
N LYS A 140 -0.13 -4.13 9.73
CA LYS A 140 -1.05 -4.74 8.75
C LYS A 140 -2.45 -4.15 8.86
N LEU A 141 -2.96 -3.97 10.08
CA LEU A 141 -4.25 -3.33 10.33
C LEU A 141 -4.26 -1.88 9.88
N LEU A 142 -3.19 -1.13 10.17
CA LEU A 142 -3.03 0.24 9.71
C LEU A 142 -3.03 0.32 8.17
N ASN A 143 -2.22 -0.49 7.50
CA ASN A 143 -2.16 -0.55 6.04
C ASN A 143 -3.52 -0.92 5.42
N SER A 144 -4.24 -1.87 6.02
CA SER A 144 -5.56 -2.30 5.55
C SER A 144 -6.61 -1.19 5.67
N ALA A 145 -6.54 -0.39 6.74
CA ALA A 145 -7.43 0.74 6.93
C ALA A 145 -7.16 1.87 5.92
N PHE A 146 -5.89 2.21 5.70
CA PHE A 146 -5.47 3.41 4.99
C PHE A 146 -5.09 3.21 3.52
N ALA A 147 -5.16 2.00 2.97
CA ALA A 147 -4.84 1.76 1.56
C ALA A 147 -5.80 2.48 0.60
N ILE A 148 -5.45 3.70 0.16
CA ILE A 148 -6.31 4.55 -0.69
C ILE A 148 -6.35 4.03 -2.13
N ASP A 149 -5.18 3.76 -2.70
CA ASP A 149 -5.04 3.36 -4.10
C ASP A 149 -4.56 1.92 -4.17
N THR A 150 -5.51 0.98 -4.12
CA THR A 150 -5.16 -0.43 -4.29
C THR A 150 -4.91 -0.72 -5.76
N THR A 151 -3.87 -1.50 -6.05
CA THR A 151 -3.48 -1.83 -7.43
C THR A 151 -3.45 -3.34 -7.60
N TYR A 152 -4.17 -3.82 -8.61
CA TYR A 152 -4.17 -5.21 -9.04
C TYR A 152 -3.40 -5.32 -10.34
N ILE A 153 -2.34 -6.12 -10.32
CA ILE A 153 -1.50 -6.43 -11.46
C ILE A 153 -1.78 -7.89 -11.83
N GLU A 154 -2.19 -8.12 -13.06
CA GLU A 154 -2.53 -9.47 -13.55
C GLU A 154 -1.62 -9.84 -14.70
N ILE A 155 -1.04 -11.04 -14.62
CA ILE A 155 -0.30 -11.68 -15.70
C ILE A 155 -1.16 -12.82 -16.22
N ALA A 156 -1.60 -12.76 -17.48
CA ALA A 156 -2.45 -13.76 -18.08
C ALA A 156 -1.76 -15.14 -18.16
N SER A 157 -2.56 -16.21 -18.21
CA SER A 157 -2.06 -17.58 -18.35
C SER A 157 -1.17 -17.74 -19.58
N GLU A 158 -0.15 -18.58 -19.46
CA GLU A 158 0.80 -18.92 -20.54
C GLU A 158 1.65 -17.73 -21.03
N LYS A 159 1.64 -16.60 -20.30
CA LYS A 159 2.44 -15.42 -20.65
C LYS A 159 3.73 -15.37 -19.85
N ARG A 160 4.83 -15.12 -20.58
CA ARG A 160 6.14 -14.79 -20.02
C ARG A 160 6.38 -13.31 -20.22
N ILE A 161 6.59 -12.59 -19.11
CA ILE A 161 7.01 -11.20 -19.14
C ILE A 161 8.54 -11.19 -19.18
N GLU A 162 9.11 -10.71 -20.29
CA GLU A 162 10.57 -10.77 -20.54
C GLU A 162 11.34 -9.74 -19.72
N LYS A 163 10.86 -8.49 -19.70
CA LYS A 163 11.43 -7.43 -18.87
C LYS A 163 10.90 -7.53 -17.44
N PRO A 164 11.70 -7.22 -16.41
CA PRO A 164 11.20 -7.15 -15.04
C PRO A 164 10.10 -6.09 -14.93
N ILE A 165 9.09 -6.39 -14.11
CA ILE A 165 8.11 -5.42 -13.64
C ILE A 165 8.74 -4.72 -12.45
N GLU A 166 9.04 -3.43 -12.59
CA GLU A 166 9.66 -2.62 -11.55
C GLU A 166 8.59 -1.79 -10.83
N LEU A 167 8.44 -2.01 -9.52
CA LEU A 167 7.53 -1.27 -8.66
C LEU A 167 8.30 -0.18 -7.92
N VAL A 168 8.09 1.08 -8.30
CA VAL A 168 8.80 2.21 -7.73
C VAL A 168 7.90 2.92 -6.73
N PHE A 169 8.34 3.01 -5.47
CA PHE A 169 7.62 3.74 -4.41
C PHE A 169 8.40 4.98 -4.01
N VAL A 170 7.82 6.15 -4.26
CA VAL A 170 8.41 7.45 -3.92
C VAL A 170 7.61 8.07 -2.77
N ALA A 171 8.28 8.30 -1.65
CA ALA A 171 7.79 9.21 -0.62
C ALA A 171 8.27 10.62 -0.96
N PHE A 172 7.38 11.47 -1.46
CA PHE A 172 7.69 12.79 -2.00
C PHE A 172 7.38 13.91 -1.01
N VAL A 173 6.22 13.84 -0.37
CA VAL A 173 5.80 14.85 0.62
C VAL A 173 6.24 14.43 2.02
N ASP A 174 6.84 15.35 2.77
CA ASP A 174 7.27 15.07 4.14
C ASP A 174 6.08 14.81 5.08
N GLN A 175 6.28 13.92 6.05
CA GLN A 175 5.28 13.57 7.09
C GLN A 175 3.92 13.11 6.53
N VAL A 176 3.92 12.46 5.38
CA VAL A 176 2.76 11.77 4.83
C VAL A 176 2.75 10.29 5.22
N SER A 177 1.57 9.80 5.63
CA SER A 177 1.30 8.37 5.81
C SER A 177 0.76 7.79 4.49
N SER A 178 1.64 7.13 3.73
CA SER A 178 1.32 6.47 2.47
C SER A 178 1.21 4.96 2.65
N HIS A 179 0.14 4.35 2.12
CA HIS A 179 -0.14 2.93 2.28
C HIS A 179 -0.47 2.28 0.92
N PRO A 180 0.53 2.09 0.03
CA PRO A 180 0.31 1.37 -1.21
C PRO A 180 -0.11 -0.08 -0.92
N ARG A 181 -1.12 -0.58 -1.65
CA ARG A 181 -1.56 -1.98 -1.54
C ARG A 181 -1.58 -2.59 -2.93
N ILE A 182 -0.69 -3.54 -3.16
CA ILE A 182 -0.52 -4.17 -4.48
C ILE A 182 -0.83 -5.66 -4.36
N ASN A 183 -1.61 -6.16 -5.30
CA ASN A 183 -1.85 -7.57 -5.48
C ASN A 183 -1.37 -7.97 -6.88
N ILE A 184 -0.53 -9.00 -6.96
CA ILE A 184 -0.02 -9.52 -8.22
C ILE A 184 -0.57 -10.93 -8.41
N SER A 185 -1.32 -11.13 -9.48
CA SER A 185 -1.91 -12.40 -9.85
C SER A 185 -1.20 -12.99 -11.06
N LEU A 186 -0.77 -14.24 -10.92
CA LEU A 186 -0.15 -15.00 -11.99
C LEU A 186 -1.13 -16.06 -12.50
N GLY A 187 -1.47 -15.95 -13.78
CA GLY A 187 -2.22 -16.97 -14.50
C GLY A 187 -1.45 -18.28 -14.59
N ARG A 188 -2.14 -19.36 -14.93
CA ARG A 188 -1.54 -20.69 -15.03
C ARG A 188 -0.39 -20.69 -16.04
N ASN A 189 0.74 -21.31 -15.68
CA ASN A 189 1.94 -21.39 -16.52
C ASN A 189 2.49 -20.03 -16.97
N SER A 190 2.18 -18.94 -16.24
CA SER A 190 2.79 -17.64 -16.48
C SER A 190 4.13 -17.50 -15.75
N CYS A 191 4.96 -16.55 -16.17
CA CYS A 191 6.24 -16.26 -15.55
C CYS A 191 6.57 -14.77 -15.68
N ALA A 192 6.99 -14.14 -14.59
CA ALA A 192 7.47 -12.77 -14.58
C ALA A 192 8.53 -12.59 -13.49
N THR A 193 9.34 -11.55 -13.63
CA THR A 193 10.21 -11.04 -12.57
C THR A 193 9.61 -9.76 -12.05
N VAL A 194 9.54 -9.59 -10.73
CA VAL A 194 9.10 -8.36 -10.08
C VAL A 194 10.23 -7.84 -9.21
N VAL A 195 10.51 -6.55 -9.30
CA VAL A 195 11.56 -5.84 -8.56
C VAL A 195 10.93 -4.68 -7.80
#